data_AF-A0A840RNB8-F1
#
_entry.id   AF-A0A840RNB8-F1
#
_cell.length_a   1.000
_cell.length_b   1.000
_cell.length_c   1.000
_cell.angle_alpha   90.00
_cell.angle_beta   90.00
_cell.angle_gamma   90.00
#
_symmetry.space_group_name_H-M   'P 1'
#
loop_
_entity.id
_entity.type
_entity.pdbx_description
1 polymer ?
#
loop_
_entity_poly.entity_id
_entity_poly.type
_entity_poly.pdbx_seq_one_letter_code
_entity_poly.pdbx_strand_id
1 'polypeptide(L)'
;MAKPYSASYGSLPFAEQIAFFQRKINLSTEDWTQLFESGHDHAFVVAGANRDDLVTDFRIAIDKAINQGTTLEQFRKDFDQIVTKYGWDYNGGRNWRSKVIYDTNLRTSYAAGRFAQLQAVKNSRPYWQYVHSDAVEHPREYHLAWDGLVLHADDPWWKTHFGPNGWGCQCTVHALNQRDLARLGKTGPDQAPPISTREVTVGTRGAHPRTVTVPDGIDPGFGYAPGATVRPEWLTQRAEEYLSSTATNNTGTWRSLINTTAKDLGRPEKIPLSPLPSMLGEPLTSAMQVHAELVKYLGGESRVFNVKGLPVAVDAATLSRHIDPARAEYLPLLFDMLANPFEIWTNLFQHKDTGYYEMRSSAVKAYDVGRGRGLLLVAQQRSGFFESWTLIPTGVDNYLNKQRKGMLWFGA
;
A
#
# COMPACT_ATOMS: atom_id res chain seq x y z
N MET A 1 1.76 -38.90 35.46
CA MET A 1 1.46 -39.01 34.02
C MET A 1 1.38 -37.61 33.45
N ALA A 2 2.39 -37.19 32.67
CA ALA A 2 2.40 -35.88 32.03
C ALA A 2 1.49 -35.93 30.78
N LYS A 3 0.62 -34.92 30.63
CA LYS A 3 -0.20 -34.76 29.42
C LYS A 3 0.74 -34.47 28.22
N PRO A 4 0.52 -35.10 27.06
CA PRO A 4 1.32 -34.80 25.88
C PRO A 4 0.94 -33.40 25.37
N TYR A 5 1.95 -32.54 25.22
CA TYR A 5 1.82 -31.30 24.45
C TYR A 5 1.68 -31.69 22.97
N SER A 6 0.48 -31.50 22.39
CA SER A 6 0.32 -31.51 20.95
C SER A 6 0.86 -30.20 20.38
N ALA A 7 2.04 -30.23 19.78
CA ALA A 7 2.53 -29.12 18.98
C ALA A 7 1.63 -28.99 17.73
N SER A 8 0.84 -27.93 17.68
CA SER A 8 0.14 -27.52 16.47
C SER A 8 1.17 -26.92 15.51
N TYR A 9 1.74 -27.74 14.62
CA TYR A 9 2.49 -27.26 13.46
C TYR A 9 1.53 -26.71 12.40
N GLY A 10 0.86 -25.60 12.73
CA GLY A 10 0.25 -24.73 11.73
C GLY A 10 1.27 -23.66 11.37
N SER A 11 1.56 -23.46 10.09
CA SER A 11 2.37 -22.33 9.63
C SER A 11 1.81 -21.06 10.26
N LEU A 12 2.58 -20.39 11.13
CA LEU A 12 2.15 -19.12 11.68
C LEU A 12 1.87 -18.16 10.52
N PRO A 13 0.73 -17.44 10.52
CA PRO A 13 0.41 -16.51 9.46
C PRO A 13 1.53 -15.47 9.31
N PHE A 14 1.98 -15.24 8.07
CA PHE A 14 3.04 -14.26 7.81
C PHE A 14 2.46 -12.84 7.91
N ALA A 15 2.55 -12.25 9.10
CA ALA A 15 1.89 -11.00 9.45
C ALA A 15 2.21 -9.84 8.50
N GLU A 16 3.46 -9.69 8.08
CA GLU A 16 3.89 -8.63 7.19
C GLU A 16 3.29 -8.77 5.78
N GLN A 17 3.16 -10.01 5.29
CA GLN A 17 2.45 -10.27 4.03
C GLN A 17 0.95 -9.96 4.15
N ILE A 18 0.31 -10.40 5.23
CA ILE A 18 -1.12 -10.15 5.48
C ILE A 18 -1.39 -8.65 5.54
N ALA A 19 -0.61 -7.91 6.34
CA ALA A 19 -0.72 -6.47 6.46
C ALA A 19 -0.46 -5.76 5.12
N PHE A 20 0.52 -6.22 4.34
CA PHE A 20 0.78 -5.71 3.00
C PHE A 20 -0.40 -5.92 2.05
N PHE A 21 -1.04 -7.10 2.08
CA PHE A 21 -2.13 -7.42 1.16
C PHE A 21 -3.41 -6.68 1.55
N GLN A 22 -3.77 -6.68 2.83
CA GLN A 22 -5.04 -6.13 3.31
C GLN A 22 -5.16 -4.61 3.11
N ARG A 23 -4.06 -3.87 3.12
CA ARG A 23 -4.07 -2.41 2.88
C ARG A 23 -4.38 -2.03 1.43
N LYS A 24 -4.25 -2.96 0.47
CA LYS A 24 -4.43 -2.64 -0.95
C LYS A 24 -5.86 -2.17 -1.19
N ILE A 25 -6.08 -1.28 -2.13
CA ILE A 25 -7.42 -0.92 -2.60
C ILE A 25 -7.81 -1.77 -3.81
N ASN A 26 -9.08 -2.04 -4.00
CA ASN A 26 -9.53 -2.71 -5.23
C ASN A 26 -9.57 -1.69 -6.37
N LEU A 27 -8.97 -2.07 -7.49
CA LEU A 27 -9.04 -1.29 -8.72
C LEU A 27 -9.47 -2.23 -9.85
N SER A 28 -10.62 -1.92 -10.46
CA SER A 28 -11.08 -2.58 -11.67
C SER A 28 -10.24 -2.11 -12.86
N THR A 29 -9.63 -3.05 -13.59
CA THR A 29 -8.83 -2.75 -14.78
C THR A 29 -9.24 -3.66 -15.93
N GLU A 30 -9.31 -3.11 -17.13
CA GLU A 30 -9.52 -3.83 -18.38
C GLU A 30 -8.25 -4.59 -18.80
N ASP A 31 -7.08 -4.01 -18.53
CA ASP A 31 -5.76 -4.55 -18.90
C ASP A 31 -4.79 -4.51 -17.70
N TRP A 32 -3.80 -5.41 -17.70
CA TRP A 32 -2.78 -5.45 -16.65
C TRP A 32 -1.84 -4.24 -16.69
N THR A 33 -1.69 -3.59 -17.84
CA THR A 33 -0.83 -2.42 -18.07
C THR A 33 -1.38 -1.09 -17.53
N GLN A 34 -2.65 -1.06 -17.13
CA GLN A 34 -3.32 0.12 -16.57
C GLN A 34 -2.83 0.46 -15.17
N LEU A 35 -2.32 -0.53 -14.43
CA LEU A 35 -1.59 -0.36 -13.18
C LEU A 35 -0.20 -1.00 -13.37
N PHE A 36 0.87 -0.26 -13.14
CA PHE A 36 2.22 -0.71 -13.48
C PHE A 36 3.14 -0.65 -12.27
N GLU A 37 4.03 -1.64 -12.13
CA GLU A 37 5.11 -1.67 -11.13
C GLU A 37 4.62 -1.31 -9.71
N SER A 38 5.15 -0.24 -9.11
CA SER A 38 4.83 0.21 -7.75
C SER A 38 3.35 0.50 -7.50
N GLY A 39 2.54 0.72 -8.54
CA GLY A 39 1.10 0.78 -8.40
C GLY A 39 0.51 -0.48 -7.74
N HIS A 40 1.12 -1.64 -7.98
CA HIS A 40 0.72 -2.92 -7.38
C HIS A 40 0.98 -2.99 -5.87
N ASP A 41 1.81 -2.12 -5.29
CA ASP A 41 1.96 -2.03 -3.82
C ASP A 41 0.71 -1.42 -3.16
N HIS A 42 -0.08 -0.67 -3.92
CA HIS A 42 -1.21 0.10 -3.43
C HIS A 42 -2.57 -0.48 -3.85
N ALA A 43 -2.65 -1.13 -5.00
CA ALA A 43 -3.91 -1.66 -5.49
C ALA A 43 -3.86 -3.17 -5.82
N PHE A 44 -4.95 -3.84 -5.50
CA PHE A 44 -5.27 -5.18 -5.96
C PHE A 44 -6.04 -5.06 -7.27
N VAL A 45 -5.55 -5.75 -8.29
CA VAL A 45 -6.12 -5.76 -9.63
C VAL A 45 -6.17 -7.19 -10.15
N VAL A 46 -7.20 -7.49 -10.95
CA VAL A 46 -7.26 -8.68 -11.78
C VAL A 46 -7.53 -8.20 -13.20
N ALA A 47 -6.54 -8.29 -14.09
CA ALA A 47 -6.66 -7.73 -15.44
C ALA A 47 -7.87 -8.29 -16.20
N GLY A 48 -8.75 -7.42 -16.71
CA GLY A 48 -9.99 -7.82 -17.39
C GLY A 48 -11.17 -8.04 -16.44
N ALA A 49 -10.97 -8.01 -15.11
CA ALA A 49 -12.05 -7.92 -14.15
C ALA A 49 -12.46 -6.44 -14.01
N ASN A 50 -13.42 -6.02 -14.83
CA ASN A 50 -13.86 -4.64 -14.95
C ASN A 50 -15.09 -4.31 -14.07
N ARG A 51 -15.38 -5.12 -13.06
CA ARG A 51 -16.44 -4.89 -12.07
C ARG A 51 -15.88 -4.95 -10.65
N ASP A 52 -16.30 -4.01 -9.82
CA ASP A 52 -15.79 -3.88 -8.45
C ASP A 52 -16.12 -5.09 -7.57
N ASP A 53 -17.31 -5.68 -7.75
CA ASP A 53 -17.75 -6.87 -7.02
C ASP A 53 -16.97 -8.14 -7.42
N LEU A 54 -16.66 -8.30 -8.70
CA LEU A 54 -15.78 -9.34 -9.23
C LEU A 54 -14.36 -9.24 -8.66
N VAL A 55 -13.77 -8.04 -8.68
CA VAL A 55 -12.44 -7.80 -8.09
C VAL A 55 -12.46 -8.06 -6.59
N THR A 56 -13.52 -7.67 -5.90
CA THR A 56 -13.68 -7.88 -4.46
C THR A 56 -13.72 -9.36 -4.11
N ASP A 57 -14.49 -10.19 -4.83
CA ASP A 57 -14.53 -11.63 -4.56
C ASP A 57 -13.18 -12.32 -4.84
N PHE A 58 -12.44 -11.89 -5.88
CA PHE A 58 -11.09 -12.39 -6.11
C PHE A 58 -10.13 -11.99 -4.99
N ARG A 59 -10.22 -10.75 -4.50
CA ARG A 59 -9.42 -10.32 -3.35
C ARG A 59 -9.72 -11.19 -2.13
N ILE A 60 -11.00 -11.48 -1.84
CA ILE A 60 -11.40 -12.35 -0.72
C ILE A 60 -10.79 -13.75 -0.88
N ALA A 61 -10.83 -14.33 -2.08
CA ALA A 61 -10.26 -15.64 -2.34
C ALA A 61 -8.73 -15.68 -2.16
N ILE A 62 -8.02 -14.61 -2.54
CA ILE A 62 -6.58 -14.48 -2.32
C ILE A 62 -6.25 -14.19 -0.85
N ASP A 63 -7.02 -13.34 -0.17
CA ASP A 63 -6.86 -13.06 1.26
C ASP A 63 -7.01 -14.35 2.07
N LYS A 64 -8.01 -15.18 1.73
CA LYS A 64 -8.18 -16.53 2.28
C LYS A 64 -6.93 -17.39 2.05
N ALA A 65 -6.35 -17.37 0.85
CA ALA A 65 -5.12 -18.10 0.56
C ALA A 65 -3.92 -17.64 1.41
N ILE A 66 -3.77 -16.34 1.60
CA ILE A 66 -2.69 -15.75 2.41
C ILE A 66 -2.88 -16.07 3.90
N ASN A 67 -4.09 -15.90 4.43
CA ASN A 67 -4.36 -16.05 5.87
C ASN A 67 -4.46 -17.52 6.30
N GLN A 68 -4.95 -18.41 5.44
CA GLN A 68 -5.26 -19.80 5.78
C GLN A 68 -4.34 -20.82 5.12
N GLY A 69 -3.46 -20.41 4.21
CA GLY A 69 -2.53 -21.30 3.51
C GLY A 69 -3.24 -22.29 2.56
N THR A 70 -4.29 -21.84 1.85
CA THR A 70 -5.02 -22.71 0.91
C THR A 70 -4.14 -23.13 -0.28
N THR A 71 -4.48 -24.19 -1.00
CA THR A 71 -3.76 -24.61 -2.23
C THR A 71 -4.29 -23.93 -3.49
N LEU A 72 -3.53 -24.01 -4.60
CA LEU A 72 -3.98 -23.56 -5.92
C LEU A 72 -5.27 -24.28 -6.35
N GLU A 73 -5.42 -25.57 -6.05
CA GLU A 73 -6.62 -26.36 -6.35
C GLU A 73 -7.84 -25.84 -5.58
N GLN A 74 -7.65 -25.40 -4.33
CA GLN A 74 -8.72 -24.81 -3.55
C GLN A 74 -9.09 -23.41 -4.07
N PHE A 75 -8.10 -22.57 -4.40
CA PHE A 75 -8.35 -21.29 -5.07
C PHE A 75 -9.05 -21.46 -6.42
N ARG A 76 -8.73 -22.51 -7.18
CA ARG A 76 -9.37 -22.84 -8.45
C ARG A 76 -10.87 -23.10 -8.32
N LYS A 77 -11.32 -23.67 -7.20
CA LYS A 77 -12.76 -23.83 -6.92
C LYS A 77 -13.43 -22.47 -6.67
N ASP A 78 -12.79 -21.62 -5.87
CA ASP A 78 -13.28 -20.26 -5.61
C ASP A 78 -13.30 -19.44 -6.92
N PHE A 79 -12.27 -19.57 -7.76
CA PHE A 79 -12.17 -18.96 -9.10
C PHE A 79 -13.34 -19.35 -10.01
N ASP A 80 -13.68 -20.64 -10.11
CA ASP A 80 -14.79 -21.10 -10.94
C ASP A 80 -16.15 -20.57 -10.46
N GLN A 81 -16.35 -20.52 -9.14
CA GLN A 81 -17.56 -19.96 -8.54
C GLN A 81 -17.70 -18.48 -8.87
N ILE A 82 -16.60 -17.71 -8.75
CA ILE A 82 -16.56 -16.28 -9.06
C ILE A 82 -16.85 -16.05 -10.55
N VAL A 83 -16.16 -16.77 -11.44
CA VAL A 83 -16.38 -16.70 -12.90
C VAL A 83 -17.85 -16.95 -13.24
N THR A 84 -18.43 -18.01 -12.67
CA THR A 84 -19.83 -18.40 -12.92
C THR A 84 -20.80 -17.34 -12.38
N LYS A 85 -20.58 -16.85 -11.16
CA LYS A 85 -21.42 -15.85 -10.49
C LYS A 85 -21.55 -14.56 -11.29
N TYR A 86 -20.46 -14.10 -11.89
CA TYR A 86 -20.43 -12.82 -12.60
C TYR A 86 -20.51 -12.96 -14.12
N GLY A 87 -20.53 -14.18 -14.66
CA GLY A 87 -20.47 -14.43 -16.10
C GLY A 87 -19.20 -13.84 -16.73
N TRP A 88 -18.08 -13.90 -16.00
CA TRP A 88 -16.85 -13.21 -16.41
C TRP A 88 -16.10 -13.98 -17.50
N ASP A 89 -15.96 -13.36 -18.67
CA ASP A 89 -15.13 -13.88 -19.75
C ASP A 89 -13.68 -13.39 -19.61
N TYR A 90 -12.72 -14.28 -19.86
CA TYR A 90 -11.29 -14.00 -19.66
C TYR A 90 -10.41 -14.66 -20.71
N ASN A 91 -9.25 -14.04 -20.95
CA ASN A 91 -8.27 -14.55 -21.90
C ASN A 91 -7.39 -15.66 -21.29
N GLY A 92 -7.16 -16.72 -22.09
CA GLY A 92 -6.32 -17.87 -21.74
C GLY A 92 -7.10 -19.03 -21.10
N GLY A 93 -6.46 -20.18 -20.98
CA GLY A 93 -7.10 -21.35 -20.35
C GLY A 93 -7.26 -21.19 -18.84
N ARG A 94 -8.37 -21.70 -18.28
CA ARG A 94 -8.68 -21.71 -16.84
C ARG A 94 -7.47 -21.98 -15.95
N ASN A 95 -6.76 -23.07 -16.21
CA ASN A 95 -5.66 -23.52 -15.36
C ASN A 95 -4.47 -22.55 -15.35
N TRP A 96 -4.21 -21.91 -16.49
CA TRP A 96 -3.18 -20.88 -16.61
C TRP A 96 -3.63 -19.59 -15.92
N ARG A 97 -4.86 -19.13 -16.21
CA ARG A 97 -5.40 -17.88 -15.68
C ARG A 97 -5.48 -17.90 -14.16
N SER A 98 -6.05 -18.96 -13.59
CA SER A 98 -6.16 -19.12 -12.14
C SER A 98 -4.78 -19.15 -11.48
N LYS A 99 -3.81 -19.83 -12.10
CA LYS A 99 -2.44 -19.93 -11.58
C LYS A 99 -1.72 -18.58 -11.59
N VAL A 100 -1.84 -17.82 -12.67
CA VAL A 100 -1.24 -16.48 -12.77
C VAL A 100 -1.79 -15.54 -11.70
N ILE A 101 -3.12 -15.49 -11.51
CA ILE A 101 -3.74 -14.64 -10.47
C ILE A 101 -3.24 -15.06 -9.08
N TYR A 102 -3.26 -16.36 -8.80
CA TYR A 102 -2.88 -16.93 -7.52
C TYR A 102 -1.39 -16.68 -7.19
N ASP A 103 -0.49 -17.14 -8.07
CA ASP A 103 0.95 -17.09 -7.84
C ASP A 103 1.45 -15.65 -7.78
N THR A 104 1.00 -14.78 -8.70
CA THR A 104 1.50 -13.40 -8.76
C THR A 104 1.11 -12.64 -7.48
N ASN A 105 -0.13 -12.77 -7.01
CA ASN A 105 -0.54 -12.08 -5.79
C ASN A 105 0.13 -12.64 -4.54
N LEU A 106 0.27 -13.97 -4.43
CA LEU A 106 0.94 -14.59 -3.28
C LEU A 106 2.43 -14.24 -3.23
N ARG A 107 3.14 -14.35 -4.36
CA ARG A 107 4.59 -14.13 -4.39
C ARG A 107 4.96 -12.67 -4.21
N THR A 108 4.23 -11.75 -4.85
CA THR A 108 4.50 -10.30 -4.68
C THR A 108 4.17 -9.82 -3.27
N SER A 109 3.06 -10.29 -2.67
CA SER A 109 2.73 -9.95 -1.27
C SER A 109 3.71 -10.58 -0.28
N TYR A 110 4.13 -11.83 -0.50
CA TYR A 110 5.16 -12.48 0.31
C TYR A 110 6.49 -11.72 0.23
N ALA A 111 6.95 -11.41 -0.98
CA ALA A 111 8.18 -10.66 -1.20
C ALA A 111 8.13 -9.28 -0.51
N ALA A 112 6.98 -8.62 -0.51
CA ALA A 112 6.82 -7.35 0.19
C ALA A 112 6.84 -7.47 1.71
N GLY A 113 6.25 -8.54 2.27
CA GLY A 113 6.42 -8.87 3.68
C GLY A 113 7.89 -9.13 4.01
N ARG A 114 8.61 -9.86 3.14
CA ARG A 114 10.04 -10.11 3.30
C ARG A 114 10.85 -8.83 3.21
N PHE A 115 10.52 -7.91 2.30
CA PHE A 115 11.15 -6.60 2.20
C PHE A 115 11.04 -5.85 3.54
N ALA A 116 9.85 -5.81 4.16
CA ALA A 116 9.67 -5.20 5.47
C ALA A 116 10.56 -5.83 6.56
N GLN A 117 10.64 -7.16 6.60
CA GLN A 117 11.52 -7.88 7.54
C GLN A 117 13.01 -7.59 7.30
N LEU A 118 13.45 -7.57 6.04
CA LEU A 118 14.84 -7.26 5.68
C LEU A 118 15.21 -5.83 6.04
N GLN A 119 14.29 -4.86 5.88
CA GLN A 119 14.51 -3.49 6.33
C GLN A 119 14.66 -3.42 7.86
N ALA A 120 13.83 -4.13 8.62
CA ALA A 120 13.88 -4.11 10.08
C ALA A 120 15.21 -4.61 10.66
N VAL A 121 15.89 -5.54 9.97
CA VAL A 121 17.18 -6.11 10.42
C VAL A 121 18.40 -5.49 9.74
N LYS A 122 18.20 -4.55 8.81
CA LYS A 122 19.23 -3.99 7.92
C LYS A 122 20.47 -3.49 8.65
N ASN A 123 20.31 -2.84 9.80
CA ASN A 123 21.45 -2.33 10.60
C ASN A 123 22.37 -3.46 11.10
N SER A 124 21.81 -4.63 11.40
CA SER A 124 22.55 -5.81 11.89
C SER A 124 22.96 -6.77 10.77
N ARG A 125 22.25 -6.72 9.64
CA ARG A 125 22.43 -7.57 8.46
C ARG A 125 22.39 -6.71 7.20
N PRO A 126 23.44 -5.90 6.95
CA PRO A 126 23.43 -4.87 5.92
C PRO A 126 23.69 -5.40 4.51
N TYR A 127 23.92 -6.70 4.35
CA TYR A 127 24.19 -7.32 3.04
C TYR A 127 23.01 -8.17 2.63
N TRP A 128 22.59 -8.06 1.40
CA TRP A 128 21.50 -8.85 0.82
C TRP A 128 22.03 -9.75 -0.27
N GLN A 129 21.58 -11.00 -0.28
CA GLN A 129 21.94 -12.00 -1.26
C GLN A 129 20.73 -12.32 -2.14
N TYR A 130 20.91 -12.24 -3.46
CA TYR A 130 19.93 -12.76 -4.42
C TYR A 130 20.04 -14.29 -4.48
N VAL A 131 18.91 -14.97 -4.37
CA VAL A 131 18.85 -16.44 -4.34
C VAL A 131 17.85 -16.92 -5.38
N HIS A 132 18.34 -17.62 -6.38
CA HIS A 132 17.52 -18.34 -7.34
C HIS A 132 16.93 -19.61 -6.70
N SER A 133 15.75 -20.01 -7.15
CA SER A 133 15.11 -21.23 -6.65
C SER A 133 15.37 -22.40 -7.59
N ASP A 134 15.99 -23.45 -7.07
CA ASP A 134 16.24 -24.70 -7.80
C ASP A 134 14.93 -25.41 -8.24
N ALA A 135 13.78 -25.00 -7.71
CA ALA A 135 12.47 -25.53 -8.10
C ALA A 135 11.94 -24.95 -9.43
N VAL A 136 12.66 -24.01 -10.05
CA VAL A 136 12.29 -23.45 -11.35
C VAL A 136 12.85 -24.32 -12.47
N GLU A 137 11.98 -25.09 -13.12
CA GLU A 137 12.36 -26.02 -14.20
C GLU A 137 12.97 -25.33 -15.44
N HIS A 138 12.50 -24.12 -15.75
CA HIS A 138 13.00 -23.31 -16.87
C HIS A 138 13.47 -21.95 -16.35
N PRO A 139 14.68 -21.88 -15.76
CA PRO A 139 15.19 -20.67 -15.17
C PRO A 139 15.56 -19.64 -16.24
N ARG A 140 15.35 -18.36 -15.96
CA ARG A 140 15.80 -17.26 -16.83
C ARG A 140 17.31 -17.10 -16.65
N GLU A 141 18.07 -17.02 -17.75
CA GLU A 141 19.54 -16.96 -17.72
C GLU A 141 20.07 -15.82 -16.84
N TYR A 142 19.48 -14.62 -16.95
CA TYR A 142 19.82 -13.49 -16.08
C TYR A 142 19.63 -13.82 -14.59
N HIS A 143 18.58 -14.55 -14.22
CA HIS A 143 18.31 -14.87 -12.81
C HIS A 143 19.29 -15.89 -12.25
N LEU A 144 19.77 -16.81 -13.09
CA LEU A 144 20.88 -17.72 -12.73
C LEU A 144 22.18 -16.97 -12.58
N ALA A 145 22.47 -16.02 -13.48
CA ALA A 145 23.67 -15.20 -13.41
C ALA A 145 23.72 -14.31 -12.16
N TRP A 146 22.57 -13.95 -11.59
CA TRP A 146 22.46 -13.22 -10.34
C TRP A 146 22.45 -14.12 -9.10
N ASP A 147 22.37 -15.44 -9.25
CA ASP A 147 22.30 -16.33 -8.10
C ASP A 147 23.57 -16.23 -7.24
N GLY A 148 23.37 -16.04 -5.94
CA GLY A 148 24.45 -15.84 -4.98
C GLY A 148 25.07 -14.44 -4.97
N LEU A 149 24.62 -13.51 -5.83
CA LEU A 149 25.06 -12.11 -5.83
C LEU A 149 24.76 -11.47 -4.47
N VAL A 150 25.80 -10.94 -3.81
CA VAL A 150 25.66 -10.25 -2.53
C VAL A 150 25.94 -8.76 -2.70
N LEU A 151 24.96 -7.91 -2.44
CA LEU A 151 25.13 -6.45 -2.47
C LEU A 151 24.84 -5.84 -1.10
N HIS A 152 25.28 -4.60 -0.88
CA HIS A 152 24.79 -3.83 0.28
C HIS A 152 23.28 -3.57 0.13
N ALA A 153 22.54 -3.55 1.24
CA ALA A 153 21.08 -3.37 1.27
C ALA A 153 20.60 -1.96 0.82
N ASP A 154 21.52 -1.01 0.67
CA ASP A 154 21.28 0.33 0.11
C ASP A 154 21.65 0.44 -1.37
N ASP A 155 22.17 -0.63 -1.98
CA ASP A 155 22.56 -0.58 -3.39
C ASP A 155 21.33 -0.30 -4.28
N PRO A 156 21.41 0.69 -5.20
CA PRO A 156 20.29 1.07 -6.05
C PRO A 156 19.80 -0.07 -6.96
N TRP A 157 20.61 -1.10 -7.20
CA TRP A 157 20.22 -2.29 -7.97
C TRP A 157 18.97 -2.97 -7.42
N TRP A 158 18.80 -2.98 -6.09
CA TRP A 158 17.63 -3.55 -5.43
C TRP A 158 16.32 -2.83 -5.74
N LYS A 159 16.36 -1.58 -6.21
CA LYS A 159 15.13 -0.84 -6.54
C LYS A 159 14.31 -1.54 -7.62
N THR A 160 14.97 -2.23 -8.54
CA THR A 160 14.33 -2.93 -9.66
C THR A 160 14.47 -4.45 -9.59
N HIS A 161 15.54 -4.98 -8.98
CA HIS A 161 15.87 -6.41 -9.05
C HIS A 161 15.55 -7.22 -7.77
N PHE A 162 14.95 -6.61 -6.75
CA PHE A 162 14.61 -7.29 -5.48
C PHE A 162 13.67 -8.49 -5.66
N GLY A 163 12.83 -8.44 -6.68
CA GLY A 163 11.97 -9.54 -7.09
C GLY A 163 10.64 -9.65 -6.33
N PRO A 164 9.68 -10.44 -6.87
CA PRO A 164 9.80 -11.32 -8.03
C PRO A 164 10.07 -10.53 -9.32
N ASN A 165 11.00 -10.99 -10.16
CA ASN A 165 11.46 -10.26 -11.36
C ASN A 165 10.70 -10.63 -12.63
N GLY A 166 9.57 -11.33 -12.49
CA GLY A 166 8.72 -11.71 -13.60
C GLY A 166 7.65 -12.73 -13.25
N TRP A 167 6.82 -13.06 -14.23
CA TRP A 167 5.74 -14.04 -14.07
C TRP A 167 6.31 -15.41 -13.69
N GLY A 168 5.81 -15.98 -12.60
CA GLY A 168 6.28 -17.28 -12.08
C GLY A 168 7.70 -17.26 -11.50
N CYS A 169 8.34 -16.09 -11.35
CA CYS A 169 9.65 -15.99 -10.69
C CYS A 169 9.53 -16.45 -9.23
N GLN A 170 10.48 -17.28 -8.80
CA GLN A 170 10.54 -17.84 -7.45
C GLN A 170 11.80 -17.45 -6.69
N CYS A 171 12.58 -16.51 -7.23
CA CYS A 171 13.79 -16.00 -6.59
C CYS A 171 13.45 -15.23 -5.32
N THR A 172 14.37 -15.24 -4.36
CA THR A 172 14.22 -14.61 -3.04
C THR A 172 15.46 -13.81 -2.67
N VAL A 173 15.34 -12.99 -1.62
CA VAL A 173 16.46 -12.22 -1.06
C VAL A 173 16.67 -12.56 0.41
N HIS A 174 17.92 -12.83 0.78
CA HIS A 174 18.33 -13.16 2.15
C HIS A 174 19.21 -12.06 2.76
N ALA A 175 19.02 -11.77 4.05
CA ALA A 175 19.87 -10.83 4.79
C ALA A 175 21.06 -11.55 5.46
N LEU A 176 22.25 -11.06 5.18
CA LEU A 176 23.53 -11.56 5.66
C LEU A 176 24.21 -10.51 6.54
N ASN A 177 24.97 -10.99 7.53
CA ASN A 177 25.94 -10.17 8.26
C ASN A 177 27.37 -10.52 7.82
N GLN A 178 28.36 -9.85 8.40
CA GLN A 178 29.77 -10.08 8.07
C GLN A 178 30.25 -11.53 8.27
N ARG A 179 29.73 -12.24 9.28
CA ARG A 179 30.09 -13.65 9.52
C ARG A 179 29.52 -14.56 8.45
N ASP A 180 28.32 -14.25 7.97
CA ASP A 180 27.69 -14.97 6.88
C ASP A 180 28.47 -14.75 5.56
N LEU A 181 28.93 -13.52 5.27
CA LEU A 181 29.84 -13.26 4.15
C LEU A 181 31.14 -14.06 4.23
N ALA A 182 31.77 -14.07 5.41
CA ALA A 182 32.99 -14.84 5.62
C ALA A 182 32.78 -16.35 5.39
N ARG A 183 31.61 -16.89 5.77
CA ARG A 183 31.23 -18.29 5.48
C ARG A 183 31.07 -18.55 3.97
N LEU A 184 30.66 -17.54 3.21
CA LEU A 184 30.63 -17.57 1.74
C LEU A 184 32.01 -17.32 1.09
N GLY A 185 33.07 -17.15 1.89
CA GLY A 185 34.42 -16.83 1.40
C GLY A 185 34.59 -15.40 0.89
N LYS A 186 33.66 -14.49 1.22
CA LYS A 186 33.68 -13.09 0.78
C LYS A 186 34.26 -12.19 1.86
N THR A 187 35.08 -11.22 1.45
CA THR A 187 35.63 -10.17 2.33
C THR A 187 34.73 -8.92 2.41
N GLY A 188 33.79 -8.77 1.47
CA GLY A 188 32.82 -7.69 1.40
C GLY A 188 31.70 -8.01 0.39
N PRO A 189 30.76 -7.07 0.15
CA PRO A 189 29.75 -7.23 -0.89
C PRO A 189 30.40 -7.22 -2.28
N ASP A 190 29.72 -7.83 -3.24
CA ASP A 190 30.04 -7.79 -4.66
C ASP A 190 29.75 -6.40 -5.24
N GLN A 191 30.25 -6.16 -6.46
CA GLN A 191 29.87 -5.00 -7.26
C GLN A 191 28.58 -5.30 -8.02
N ALA A 192 27.61 -4.37 -7.95
CA ALA A 192 26.36 -4.51 -8.69
C ALA A 192 26.60 -4.58 -10.21
N PRO A 193 25.95 -5.51 -10.93
CA PRO A 193 25.94 -5.50 -12.39
C PRO A 193 25.36 -4.18 -12.92
N PRO A 194 25.83 -3.69 -14.08
CA PRO A 194 25.24 -2.51 -14.71
C PRO A 194 23.77 -2.77 -15.05
N ILE A 195 22.93 -1.76 -14.81
CA ILE A 195 21.50 -1.82 -15.14
C ILE A 195 21.32 -1.39 -16.60
N SER A 196 21.39 -2.37 -17.50
CA SER A 196 21.00 -2.20 -18.90
C SER A 196 19.48 -2.25 -19.03
N THR A 197 18.92 -1.54 -19.99
CA THR A 197 17.48 -1.47 -20.22
C THR A 197 17.13 -1.70 -21.69
N ARG A 198 15.91 -2.17 -21.92
CA ARG A 198 15.34 -2.40 -23.25
C ARG A 198 13.94 -1.82 -23.33
N GLU A 199 13.55 -1.41 -24.53
CA GLU A 199 12.19 -0.98 -24.81
C GLU A 199 11.30 -2.18 -25.13
N VAL A 200 10.10 -2.19 -24.57
CA VAL A 200 9.10 -3.24 -24.78
C VAL A 200 7.74 -2.61 -24.99
N THR A 201 7.05 -3.00 -26.07
CA THR A 201 5.65 -2.64 -26.25
C THR A 201 4.77 -3.58 -25.42
N VAL A 202 4.09 -3.02 -24.41
CA VAL A 202 3.13 -3.72 -23.56
C VAL A 202 1.70 -3.39 -23.97
N GLY A 203 0.74 -4.22 -23.57
CA GLY A 203 -0.68 -3.97 -23.85
C GLY A 203 -1.06 -4.13 -25.32
N THR A 204 -0.24 -4.83 -26.12
CA THR A 204 -0.47 -5.04 -27.57
C THR A 204 -1.76 -5.79 -27.89
N ARG A 205 -2.31 -6.53 -26.92
CA ARG A 205 -3.60 -7.23 -27.03
C ARG A 205 -4.77 -6.46 -26.40
N GLY A 206 -4.49 -5.30 -25.79
CA GLY A 206 -5.48 -4.44 -25.15
C GLY A 206 -5.73 -3.16 -25.95
N ALA A 207 -6.60 -2.29 -25.43
CA ALA A 207 -7.00 -1.05 -26.09
C ALA A 207 -5.91 0.05 -26.11
N HIS A 208 -4.86 -0.10 -25.30
CA HIS A 208 -3.86 0.96 -25.06
C HIS A 208 -2.42 0.42 -25.08
N PRO A 209 -1.91 0.00 -26.26
CA PRO A 209 -0.51 -0.38 -26.38
C PRO A 209 0.40 0.81 -26.08
N ARG A 210 1.48 0.59 -25.33
CA ARG A 210 2.51 1.60 -25.05
C ARG A 210 3.90 0.98 -24.95
N THR A 211 4.91 1.75 -25.31
CA THR A 211 6.31 1.37 -25.09
C THR A 211 6.74 1.74 -23.68
N VAL A 212 7.38 0.81 -23.00
CA VAL A 212 7.96 0.98 -21.66
C VAL A 212 9.43 0.57 -21.70
N THR A 213 10.26 1.24 -20.91
CA THR A 213 11.66 0.88 -20.69
C THR A 213 11.75 -0.03 -19.49
N VAL A 214 12.34 -1.21 -19.63
CA VAL A 214 12.48 -2.21 -18.56
C VAL A 214 13.92 -2.67 -18.43
N PRO A 215 14.42 -2.97 -17.22
CA PRO A 215 15.74 -3.59 -17.06
C PRO A 215 15.83 -4.96 -17.75
N ASP A 216 17.02 -5.27 -18.23
CA ASP A 216 17.30 -6.58 -18.81
C ASP A 216 17.12 -7.70 -17.77
N GLY A 217 16.55 -8.83 -18.20
CA GLY A 217 16.22 -9.95 -17.29
C GLY A 217 14.96 -9.75 -16.43
N ILE A 218 14.28 -8.60 -16.53
CA ILE A 218 13.04 -8.33 -15.80
C ILE A 218 11.85 -8.30 -16.77
N ASP A 219 10.76 -8.97 -16.41
CA ASP A 219 9.51 -8.89 -17.18
C ASP A 219 8.83 -7.53 -16.95
N PRO A 220 8.22 -6.92 -17.98
CA PRO A 220 7.50 -5.65 -17.81
C PRO A 220 6.44 -5.71 -16.69
N GLY A 221 6.43 -4.70 -15.83
CA GLY A 221 5.55 -4.62 -14.65
C GLY A 221 6.17 -5.15 -13.35
N PHE A 222 7.34 -5.80 -13.41
CA PHE A 222 8.07 -6.34 -12.25
C PHE A 222 9.34 -5.55 -11.89
N GLY A 223 9.61 -4.43 -12.58
CA GLY A 223 10.77 -3.56 -12.36
C GLY A 223 10.69 -2.70 -11.09
N TYR A 224 10.27 -3.27 -9.97
CA TYR A 224 10.18 -2.61 -8.67
C TYR A 224 10.41 -3.61 -7.55
N ALA A 225 10.79 -3.12 -6.36
CA ALA A 225 10.81 -3.92 -5.15
C ALA A 225 9.41 -3.93 -4.49
N PRO A 226 8.69 -5.06 -4.44
CA PRO A 226 7.41 -5.13 -3.75
C PRO A 226 7.52 -4.69 -2.29
N GLY A 227 6.59 -3.85 -1.85
CA GLY A 227 6.60 -3.27 -0.52
C GLY A 227 7.49 -2.05 -0.37
N ALA A 228 8.32 -1.69 -1.35
CA ALA A 228 9.24 -0.57 -1.20
C ALA A 228 8.56 0.80 -1.20
N THR A 229 7.39 0.93 -1.84
CA THR A 229 6.60 2.18 -1.77
C THR A 229 5.66 2.22 -0.59
N VAL A 230 5.52 1.09 0.13
CA VAL A 230 4.77 1.10 1.38
C VAL A 230 5.67 1.03 2.58
N ARG A 231 5.22 1.78 3.54
CA ARG A 231 6.00 2.37 4.59
C ARG A 231 5.30 1.90 5.87
N PRO A 232 5.75 0.77 6.48
CA PRO A 232 5.19 0.32 7.75
C PRO A 232 5.52 1.29 8.89
N GLU A 233 4.83 1.10 10.01
CA GLU A 233 4.72 1.89 11.25
C GLU A 233 6.00 2.49 11.87
N TRP A 234 7.20 2.13 11.40
CA TRP A 234 8.49 2.61 11.90
C TRP A 234 9.03 3.85 11.15
N LEU A 235 8.20 4.54 10.37
CA LEU A 235 8.59 5.69 9.54
C LEU A 235 8.19 7.05 10.07
N THR A 236 8.04 7.18 11.38
CA THR A 236 7.83 8.49 12.00
C THR A 236 9.08 9.36 11.91
N GLN A 237 10.26 8.79 11.69
CA GLN A 237 11.50 9.55 11.46
C GLN A 237 11.65 10.21 10.07
N ARG A 238 10.78 9.93 9.09
CA ARG A 238 10.90 10.47 7.72
C ARG A 238 9.61 11.04 7.11
N ALA A 239 8.54 11.16 7.91
CA ALA A 239 7.29 11.79 7.45
C ALA A 239 7.54 13.20 6.89
N GLU A 240 8.46 13.94 7.52
CA GLU A 240 8.89 15.27 7.07
C GLU A 240 9.57 15.25 5.70
N GLU A 241 10.55 14.37 5.46
CA GLU A 241 11.22 14.23 4.14
C GLU A 241 10.21 13.85 3.05
N TYR A 242 9.23 12.98 3.37
CA TYR A 242 8.20 12.58 2.41
C TYR A 242 7.22 13.71 2.07
N LEU A 243 6.65 14.38 3.07
CA LEU A 243 5.70 15.48 2.87
C LEU A 243 6.37 16.71 2.26
N SER A 244 7.66 16.96 2.55
CA SER A 244 8.43 18.08 2.00
C SER A 244 9.00 17.81 0.59
N SER A 245 9.51 16.60 0.30
CA SER A 245 10.09 16.26 -1.02
C SER A 245 9.04 16.19 -2.13
N THR A 246 7.77 16.08 -1.76
CA THR A 246 6.64 16.01 -2.70
C THR A 246 5.76 17.27 -2.70
N ALA A 247 6.19 18.32 -1.98
CA ALA A 247 5.52 19.62 -1.88
C ALA A 247 5.78 20.56 -3.06
N THR A 248 6.48 20.11 -4.12
CA THR A 248 6.52 20.81 -5.41
C THR A 248 5.17 20.65 -6.12
N ASN A 249 4.21 21.41 -5.61
CA ASN A 249 2.86 21.55 -6.11
C ASN A 249 2.88 22.09 -7.54
N ASN A 250 2.71 21.21 -8.51
CA ASN A 250 2.03 21.59 -9.74
C ASN A 250 0.74 20.79 -9.81
N THR A 251 -0.37 21.43 -9.47
CA THR A 251 -1.71 20.82 -9.34
C THR A 251 -2.26 20.22 -10.64
N GLY A 252 -1.54 20.36 -11.76
CA GLY A 252 -1.83 19.72 -13.05
C GLY A 252 -1.18 18.34 -13.28
N THR A 253 -0.24 17.87 -12.45
CA THR A 253 0.56 16.67 -12.75
C THR A 253 -0.01 15.34 -12.26
N TRP A 254 -0.99 15.31 -11.36
CA TRP A 254 -1.52 14.04 -10.83
C TRP A 254 -2.84 13.65 -11.50
N ARG A 255 -2.94 12.39 -11.94
CA ARG A 255 -4.14 11.79 -12.54
C ARG A 255 -4.78 10.83 -11.53
N SER A 256 -6.03 11.08 -11.16
CA SER A 256 -6.83 10.12 -10.38
C SER A 256 -7.18 8.91 -11.24
N LEU A 257 -7.01 7.71 -10.69
CA LEU A 257 -7.34 6.45 -11.35
C LEU A 257 -8.73 5.94 -11.00
N ILE A 258 -9.36 6.48 -9.94
CA ILE A 258 -10.71 6.11 -9.51
C ILE A 258 -11.59 7.36 -9.51
N ASN A 259 -12.57 7.40 -10.42
CA ASN A 259 -13.42 8.58 -10.60
C ASN A 259 -14.80 8.48 -9.95
N THR A 260 -15.13 7.34 -9.34
CA THR A 260 -16.37 7.12 -8.58
C THR A 260 -16.57 8.20 -7.52
N THR A 261 -17.78 8.71 -7.41
CA THR A 261 -18.17 9.78 -6.47
C THR A 261 -19.16 9.29 -5.42
N ALA A 262 -19.34 10.07 -4.34
CA ALA A 262 -20.43 9.87 -3.38
C ALA A 262 -21.80 9.70 -4.03
N LYS A 263 -22.09 10.47 -5.08
CA LYS A 263 -23.37 10.42 -5.80
C LYS A 263 -23.55 9.10 -6.52
N ASP A 264 -22.51 8.60 -7.18
CA ASP A 264 -22.55 7.32 -7.91
C ASP A 264 -22.83 6.15 -6.98
N LEU A 265 -22.39 6.25 -5.71
CA LEU A 265 -22.63 5.25 -4.66
C LEU A 265 -23.87 5.52 -3.80
N GLY A 266 -24.74 6.47 -4.20
CA GLY A 266 -25.97 6.80 -3.47
C GLY A 266 -25.76 7.34 -2.05
N ARG A 267 -24.58 7.90 -1.76
CA ARG A 267 -24.23 8.44 -0.44
C ARG A 267 -24.92 9.79 -0.22
N PRO A 268 -25.25 10.16 1.04
CA PRO A 268 -25.98 11.40 1.32
C PRO A 268 -25.16 12.62 0.90
N GLU A 269 -25.79 13.62 0.29
CA GLU A 269 -25.09 14.84 -0.18
C GLU A 269 -24.43 15.61 0.97
N LYS A 270 -25.11 15.64 2.13
CA LYS A 270 -24.61 16.24 3.37
C LYS A 270 -24.22 15.17 4.38
N ILE A 271 -23.16 15.43 5.13
CA ILE A 271 -22.74 14.59 6.25
C ILE A 271 -23.62 14.91 7.48
N PRO A 272 -24.27 13.91 8.11
CA PRO A 272 -25.00 14.12 9.35
C PRO A 272 -24.12 14.70 10.45
N LEU A 273 -24.66 15.62 11.25
CA LEU A 273 -23.96 16.17 12.39
C LEU A 273 -23.90 15.15 13.53
N SER A 274 -22.70 14.86 13.99
CA SER A 274 -22.45 14.08 15.20
C SER A 274 -22.38 14.99 16.42
N PRO A 275 -22.79 14.53 17.62
CA PRO A 275 -22.55 15.27 18.85
C PRO A 275 -21.04 15.40 19.10
N LEU A 276 -20.63 16.41 19.88
CA LEU A 276 -19.25 16.53 20.30
C LEU A 276 -18.87 15.35 21.23
N PRO A 277 -17.74 14.67 20.98
CA PRO A 277 -17.30 13.52 21.77
C PRO A 277 -16.83 13.91 23.18
N SER A 278 -16.38 15.16 23.35
CA SER A 278 -15.92 15.76 24.59
C SER A 278 -16.00 17.29 24.51
N MET A 279 -15.67 17.98 25.59
CA MET A 279 -15.35 19.42 25.52
C MET A 279 -14.21 19.63 24.52
N LEU A 280 -14.28 20.74 23.79
CA LEU A 280 -13.15 21.20 22.97
C LEU A 280 -11.96 21.51 23.89
N GLY A 281 -10.76 21.44 23.34
CA GLY A 281 -9.55 21.89 24.02
C GLY A 281 -9.48 23.41 24.08
N GLU A 282 -8.31 23.92 24.48
CA GLU A 282 -8.03 25.35 24.49
C GLU A 282 -7.19 25.74 23.26
N PRO A 283 -7.36 26.97 22.73
CA PRO A 283 -6.46 27.48 21.71
C PRO A 283 -5.04 27.62 22.28
N LEU A 284 -4.05 27.32 21.44
CA LEU A 284 -2.64 27.41 21.80
C LEU A 284 -1.97 28.56 21.05
N THR A 285 -0.77 28.96 21.48
CA THR A 285 -0.10 30.16 20.95
C THR A 285 1.17 29.84 20.16
N SER A 286 1.63 28.59 20.14
CA SER A 286 2.85 28.19 19.43
C SER A 286 2.82 26.74 18.96
N ALA A 287 3.55 26.44 17.89
CA ALA A 287 3.75 25.07 17.40
C ALA A 287 4.37 24.16 18.47
N MET A 288 5.21 24.69 19.37
CA MET A 288 5.80 23.94 20.48
C MET A 288 4.74 23.47 21.48
N GLN A 289 3.75 24.31 21.79
CA GLN A 289 2.62 23.92 22.64
C GLN A 289 1.73 22.90 21.94
N VAL A 290 1.48 23.07 20.64
CA VAL A 290 0.72 22.10 19.83
C VAL A 290 1.44 20.74 19.83
N HIS A 291 2.77 20.72 19.65
CA HIS A 291 3.58 19.51 19.73
C HIS A 291 3.43 18.82 21.08
N ALA A 292 3.62 19.55 22.19
CA ALA A 292 3.48 19.00 23.53
C ALA A 292 2.07 18.44 23.79
N GLU A 293 1.03 19.07 23.26
CA GLU A 293 -0.34 18.59 23.38
C GLU A 293 -0.58 17.32 22.54
N LEU A 294 -0.08 17.29 21.31
CA LEU A 294 -0.14 16.11 20.44
C LEU A 294 0.56 14.90 21.08
N VAL A 295 1.73 15.09 21.70
CA VAL A 295 2.45 14.01 22.39
C VAL A 295 1.58 13.34 23.46
N LYS A 296 0.72 14.10 24.16
CA LYS A 296 -0.23 13.54 25.14
C LYS A 296 -1.29 12.67 24.47
N TYR A 297 -1.89 13.13 23.37
CA TYR A 297 -2.89 12.36 22.62
C TYR A 297 -2.30 11.10 21.99
N LEU A 298 -1.07 11.18 21.48
CA LEU A 298 -0.39 10.08 20.82
C LEU A 298 0.20 9.07 21.84
N GLY A 299 0.49 9.50 23.07
CA GLY A 299 1.20 8.68 24.06
C GLY A 299 2.71 8.57 23.78
N GLY A 300 3.26 9.51 22.99
CA GLY A 300 4.64 9.54 22.51
C GLY A 300 4.81 10.50 21.34
N GLU A 301 6.00 10.55 20.74
CA GLU A 301 6.28 11.41 19.57
C GLU A 301 5.44 11.04 18.34
N SER A 302 5.00 9.78 18.28
CA SER A 302 4.20 9.30 17.17
C SER A 302 3.35 8.09 17.54
N ARG A 303 2.28 7.87 16.76
CA ARG A 303 1.41 6.71 16.89
C ARG A 303 0.79 6.36 15.55
N VAL A 304 0.59 5.06 15.31
CA VAL A 304 -0.22 4.58 14.18
C VAL A 304 -1.62 4.24 14.67
N PHE A 305 -2.61 4.77 13.96
CA PHE A 305 -4.03 4.50 14.17
C PHE A 305 -4.53 3.53 13.10
N ASN A 306 -5.30 2.53 13.51
CA ASN A 306 -6.02 1.69 12.57
C ASN A 306 -7.43 2.26 12.33
N VAL A 307 -7.57 3.10 11.31
CA VAL A 307 -8.81 3.77 10.95
C VAL A 307 -9.62 2.87 10.02
N LYS A 308 -10.45 1.99 10.61
CA LYS A 308 -11.31 1.03 9.87
C LYS A 308 -10.52 0.15 8.88
N GLY A 309 -9.34 -0.32 9.27
CA GLY A 309 -8.47 -1.15 8.43
C GLY A 309 -7.38 -0.38 7.70
N LEU A 310 -7.40 0.96 7.72
CA LEU A 310 -6.33 1.79 7.17
C LEU A 310 -5.35 2.21 8.27
N PRO A 311 -4.06 1.83 8.19
CA PRO A 311 -3.05 2.37 9.08
C PRO A 311 -2.78 3.83 8.73
N VAL A 312 -2.85 4.71 9.73
CA VAL A 312 -2.56 6.15 9.64
C VAL A 312 -1.50 6.50 10.68
N ALA A 313 -0.27 6.75 10.24
CA ALA A 313 0.81 7.23 11.08
C ALA A 313 0.65 8.74 11.33
N VAL A 314 0.60 9.12 12.60
CA VAL A 314 0.57 10.51 13.06
C VAL A 314 1.85 10.78 13.84
N ASP A 315 2.57 11.81 13.42
CA ASP A 315 3.81 12.28 14.04
C ASP A 315 3.60 13.67 14.62
N ALA A 316 3.89 13.86 15.91
CA ALA A 316 3.64 15.10 16.63
C ALA A 316 4.44 16.26 16.03
N ALA A 317 5.71 16.02 15.65
CA ALA A 317 6.60 17.04 15.12
C ALA A 317 6.17 17.53 13.73
N THR A 318 5.70 16.60 12.90
CA THR A 318 5.15 16.90 11.57
C THR A 318 3.83 17.64 11.69
N LEU A 319 2.90 17.13 12.50
CA LEU A 319 1.57 17.69 12.59
C LEU A 319 1.56 19.06 13.27
N SER A 320 2.38 19.29 14.30
CA SER A 320 2.47 20.58 14.99
C SER A 320 2.93 21.74 14.10
N ARG A 321 3.68 21.45 13.02
CA ARG A 321 4.10 22.45 12.02
C ARG A 321 3.00 22.81 11.02
N HIS A 322 2.01 21.94 10.85
CA HIS A 322 0.90 22.13 9.91
C HIS A 322 -0.42 22.53 10.58
N ILE A 323 -0.49 22.46 11.92
CA ILE A 323 -1.63 22.94 12.70
C ILE A 323 -1.39 24.40 13.08
N ASP A 324 -2.34 25.26 12.69
CA ASP A 324 -2.48 26.60 13.28
C ASP A 324 -2.73 26.45 14.79
N PRO A 325 -1.88 27.00 15.67
CA PRO A 325 -2.05 26.89 17.12
C PRO A 325 -3.44 27.32 17.62
N ALA A 326 -4.08 28.29 16.97
CA ALA A 326 -5.42 28.73 17.34
C ALA A 326 -6.49 27.64 17.10
N ARG A 327 -6.23 26.68 16.21
CA ARG A 327 -7.12 25.55 15.90
C ARG A 327 -6.85 24.32 16.76
N ALA A 328 -5.89 24.39 17.68
CA ALA A 328 -5.57 23.27 18.58
C ALA A 328 -6.75 22.89 19.50
N GLU A 329 -7.69 23.81 19.73
CA GLU A 329 -8.95 23.53 20.46
C GLU A 329 -9.76 22.37 19.84
N TYR A 330 -9.60 22.10 18.54
CA TYR A 330 -10.32 21.04 17.83
C TYR A 330 -9.58 19.70 17.77
N LEU A 331 -8.38 19.57 18.39
CA LEU A 331 -7.65 18.31 18.44
C LEU A 331 -8.49 17.12 18.94
N PRO A 332 -9.37 17.24 19.96
CA PRO A 332 -10.26 16.15 20.35
C PRO A 332 -11.10 15.59 19.19
N LEU A 333 -11.57 16.46 18.29
CA LEU A 333 -12.40 16.06 17.14
C LEU A 333 -11.61 15.28 16.10
N LEU A 334 -10.31 15.57 15.97
CA LEU A 334 -9.41 14.81 15.10
C LEU A 334 -9.29 13.37 15.58
N PHE A 335 -9.01 13.17 16.87
CA PHE A 335 -8.82 11.82 17.42
C PHE A 335 -10.14 11.04 17.50
N ASP A 336 -11.27 11.70 17.76
CA ASP A 336 -12.58 11.05 17.63
C ASP A 336 -12.86 10.63 16.17
N MET A 337 -12.53 11.44 15.18
CA MET A 337 -12.73 11.06 13.78
C MET A 337 -11.82 9.90 13.36
N LEU A 338 -10.57 9.84 13.85
CA LEU A 338 -9.68 8.71 13.59
C LEU A 338 -10.20 7.40 14.20
N ALA A 339 -10.91 7.47 15.33
CA ALA A 339 -11.58 6.30 15.92
C ALA A 339 -12.91 5.97 15.22
N ASN A 340 -13.70 7.01 14.91
CA ASN A 340 -15.10 6.95 14.52
C ASN A 340 -15.38 7.83 13.29
N PRO A 341 -14.79 7.55 12.12
CA PRO A 341 -15.05 8.33 10.91
C PRO A 341 -16.49 8.10 10.42
N PHE A 342 -17.07 9.07 9.70
CA PHE A 342 -18.36 8.84 9.03
C PHE A 342 -18.16 8.13 7.68
N GLU A 343 -17.25 8.66 6.87
CA GLU A 343 -16.80 8.04 5.62
C GLU A 343 -15.28 8.13 5.50
N ILE A 344 -14.69 7.15 4.82
CA ILE A 344 -13.30 7.19 4.37
C ILE A 344 -13.28 6.94 2.87
N TRP A 345 -12.67 7.86 2.14
CA TRP A 345 -12.52 7.79 0.70
C TRP A 345 -11.05 7.64 0.36
N THR A 346 -10.71 6.66 -0.47
CA THR A 346 -9.33 6.41 -0.90
C THR A 346 -9.23 6.45 -2.41
N ASN A 347 -8.15 7.03 -2.92
CA ASN A 347 -7.90 7.12 -4.34
C ASN A 347 -6.43 6.84 -4.64
N LEU A 348 -6.18 6.31 -5.83
CA LEU A 348 -4.83 6.10 -6.35
C LEU A 348 -4.57 7.16 -7.42
N PHE A 349 -3.49 7.91 -7.23
CA PHE A 349 -3.05 8.93 -8.16
C PHE A 349 -1.80 8.45 -8.88
N GLN A 350 -1.70 8.78 -10.15
CA GLN A 350 -0.48 8.58 -10.94
C GLN A 350 0.09 9.94 -11.33
N HIS A 351 1.38 10.15 -11.09
CA HIS A 351 2.11 11.30 -11.58
C HIS A 351 2.26 11.18 -13.10
N LYS A 352 1.81 12.17 -13.86
CA LYS A 352 1.78 12.14 -15.33
C LYS A 352 3.18 12.02 -15.94
N ASP A 353 4.17 12.70 -15.35
CA ASP A 353 5.53 12.74 -15.93
C ASP A 353 6.41 11.56 -15.52
N THR A 354 6.41 11.17 -14.24
CA THR A 354 7.27 10.11 -13.71
C THR A 354 6.62 8.73 -13.71
N GLY A 355 5.29 8.66 -13.90
CA GLY A 355 4.53 7.42 -13.78
C GLY A 355 4.36 6.89 -12.36
N TYR A 356 4.92 7.58 -11.35
CA TYR A 356 4.87 7.19 -9.93
C TYR A 356 3.43 7.16 -9.40
N TYR A 357 3.13 6.19 -8.53
CA TYR A 357 1.81 6.02 -7.94
C TYR A 357 1.77 6.45 -6.49
N GLU A 358 0.65 6.99 -6.08
CA GLU A 358 0.44 7.46 -4.73
C GLU A 358 -0.99 7.25 -4.26
N MET A 359 -1.13 6.60 -3.11
CA MET A 359 -2.42 6.46 -2.47
C MET A 359 -2.70 7.68 -1.59
N ARG A 360 -3.88 8.27 -1.74
CA ARG A 360 -4.38 9.31 -0.83
C ARG A 360 -5.72 8.88 -0.27
N SER A 361 -5.93 9.13 1.02
CA SER A 361 -7.23 8.90 1.64
C SER A 361 -7.70 10.12 2.42
N SER A 362 -9.01 10.33 2.44
CA SER A 362 -9.66 11.38 3.21
C SER A 362 -10.72 10.75 4.13
N ALA A 363 -10.55 10.91 5.44
CA ALA A 363 -11.61 10.64 6.41
C ALA A 363 -12.44 11.91 6.58
N VAL A 364 -13.77 11.78 6.61
CA VAL A 364 -14.69 12.92 6.78
C VAL A 364 -15.66 12.65 7.91
N LYS A 365 -15.97 13.70 8.68
CA LYS A 365 -17.01 13.71 9.72
C LYS A 365 -17.47 15.13 10.00
N ALA A 366 -18.76 15.31 10.28
CA ALA A 366 -19.30 16.60 10.69
C ALA A 366 -19.76 16.56 12.14
N TYR A 367 -19.53 17.65 12.87
CA TYR A 367 -19.88 17.81 14.27
C TYR A 367 -20.86 18.97 14.46
N ASP A 368 -21.81 18.82 15.36
CA ASP A 368 -22.64 19.93 15.85
C ASP A 368 -21.84 20.74 16.88
N VAL A 369 -21.51 21.98 16.55
CA VAL A 369 -20.79 22.90 17.47
C VAL A 369 -21.76 23.90 18.14
N GLY A 370 -23.05 23.61 18.10
CA GLY A 370 -24.10 24.40 18.73
C GLY A 370 -24.54 25.61 17.91
N ARG A 371 -25.63 26.25 18.36
CA ARG A 371 -26.25 27.43 17.72
C ARG A 371 -26.60 27.21 16.24
N GLY A 372 -26.96 25.98 15.87
CA GLY A 372 -27.30 25.60 14.50
C GLY A 372 -26.11 25.59 13.53
N ARG A 373 -24.87 25.55 14.04
CA ARG A 373 -23.65 25.52 13.24
C ARG A 373 -23.04 24.13 13.25
N GLY A 374 -22.76 23.60 12.07
CA GLY A 374 -21.97 22.39 11.91
C GLY A 374 -20.52 22.71 11.54
N LEU A 375 -19.60 21.86 11.96
CA LEU A 375 -18.20 21.89 11.59
C LEU A 375 -17.83 20.59 10.87
N LEU A 376 -17.51 20.68 9.58
CA LEU A 376 -16.96 19.57 8.81
C LEU A 376 -15.46 19.48 9.10
N LEU A 377 -15.03 18.30 9.53
CA LEU A 377 -13.64 17.92 9.64
C LEU A 377 -13.29 16.93 8.52
N VAL A 378 -12.18 17.20 7.84
CA VAL A 378 -11.56 16.31 6.87
C VAL A 378 -10.13 16.06 7.30
N ALA A 379 -9.72 14.80 7.50
CA ALA A 379 -8.32 14.41 7.67
C ALA A 379 -7.84 13.72 6.41
N GLN A 380 -6.73 14.21 5.86
CA GLN A 380 -6.10 13.66 4.68
C GLN A 380 -4.85 12.89 5.09
N GLN A 381 -4.67 11.74 4.46
CA GLN A 381 -3.45 10.97 4.54
C GLN A 381 -2.90 10.64 3.16
N ARG A 382 -1.58 10.52 3.10
CA ARG A 382 -0.81 10.26 1.89
C ARG A 382 0.13 9.08 2.16
N SER A 383 -0.09 7.98 1.44
CA SER A 383 0.67 6.73 1.59
C SER A 383 0.81 6.21 3.03
N GLY A 384 -0.24 6.36 3.85
CA GLY A 384 -0.25 5.93 5.25
C GLY A 384 0.18 7.00 6.25
N PHE A 385 0.64 8.17 5.81
CA PHE A 385 1.02 9.29 6.67
C PHE A 385 -0.07 10.33 6.75
N PHE A 386 -0.36 10.79 7.95
CA PHE A 386 -1.19 11.97 8.14
C PHE A 386 -0.55 13.19 7.45
N GLU A 387 -1.25 13.77 6.49
CA GLU A 387 -0.75 14.91 5.71
C GLU A 387 -1.31 16.21 6.26
N SER A 388 -2.63 16.28 6.42
CA SER A 388 -3.29 17.50 6.86
C SER A 388 -4.67 17.22 7.42
N TRP A 389 -5.21 18.23 8.10
CA TRP A 389 -6.63 18.32 8.38
C TRP A 389 -7.19 19.64 7.87
N THR A 390 -8.50 19.66 7.68
CA THR A 390 -9.22 20.86 7.27
C THR A 390 -10.54 20.91 8.02
N LEU A 391 -10.78 22.05 8.68
CA LEU A 391 -11.98 22.38 9.42
C LEU A 391 -12.73 23.47 8.64
N ILE A 392 -13.96 23.20 8.25
CA ILE A 392 -14.78 24.13 7.46
C ILE A 392 -16.22 24.13 8.01
N PRO A 393 -16.88 25.29 8.10
CA PRO A 393 -18.32 25.33 8.39
C PRO A 393 -19.11 24.44 7.41
N THR A 394 -20.12 23.75 7.91
CA THR A 394 -21.02 22.97 7.04
C THR A 394 -21.76 23.87 6.06
N GLY A 395 -21.92 23.41 4.81
CA GLY A 395 -22.50 24.19 3.70
C GLY A 395 -21.52 24.57 2.59
N VAL A 396 -20.23 24.21 2.72
CA VAL A 396 -19.23 24.34 1.65
C VAL A 396 -19.15 23.03 0.83
N ASP A 397 -20.19 22.78 0.03
CA ASP A 397 -20.42 21.49 -0.63
C ASP A 397 -19.32 21.14 -1.67
N ASN A 398 -18.76 22.15 -2.33
CA ASN A 398 -17.71 21.96 -3.34
C ASN A 398 -16.41 21.36 -2.77
N TYR A 399 -16.05 21.68 -1.52
CA TYR A 399 -14.87 21.09 -0.89
C TYR A 399 -15.14 19.65 -0.49
N LEU A 400 -16.26 19.39 0.18
CA LEU A 400 -16.67 18.05 0.60
C LEU A 400 -16.74 17.08 -0.58
N ASN A 401 -17.34 17.50 -1.70
CA ASN A 401 -17.48 16.67 -2.90
C ASN A 401 -16.13 16.26 -3.50
N LYS A 402 -15.10 17.13 -3.41
CA LYS A 402 -13.74 16.78 -3.86
C LYS A 402 -13.10 15.69 -2.99
N GLN A 403 -13.45 15.65 -1.70
CA GLN A 403 -12.92 14.67 -0.75
C GLN A 403 -13.63 13.32 -0.85
N ARG A 404 -14.85 13.29 -1.42
CA ARG A 404 -15.69 12.10 -1.57
C ARG A 404 -15.62 11.53 -2.99
N LYS A 405 -14.40 11.33 -3.47
CA LYS A 405 -14.07 10.82 -4.80
C LYS A 405 -12.99 9.73 -4.73
N GLY A 406 -13.29 8.56 -5.27
CA GLY A 406 -12.43 7.38 -5.24
C GLY A 406 -13.21 6.14 -4.81
N MET A 407 -12.52 5.17 -4.22
CA MET A 407 -13.13 4.02 -3.57
C MET A 407 -13.64 4.43 -2.19
N LEU A 408 -14.90 4.13 -1.89
CA LEU A 408 -15.42 4.24 -0.53
C LEU A 408 -14.83 3.09 0.30
N TRP A 409 -13.80 3.39 1.09
CA TRP A 409 -13.16 2.41 1.96
C TRP A 409 -14.06 2.02 3.14
N PHE A 410 -14.73 3.03 3.71
CA PHE A 410 -15.66 2.84 4.81
C PHE A 410 -16.79 3.88 4.69
N GLY A 411 -18.02 3.47 4.96
CA GLY A 411 -19.16 4.37 5.10
C GLY A 411 -20.14 3.82 6.11
N ALA A 412 -20.46 4.64 7.13
CA ALA A 412 -21.47 4.35 8.13
C ALA A 412 -22.90 4.49 7.57
#